data_AF-A0A1X7UMD7-F1
#
_entry.id   AF-A0A1X7UMD7-F1
#
_cell.length_a   1.000
_cell.length_b   1.000
_cell.length_c   1.000
_cell.angle_alpha   90.00
_cell.angle_beta   90.00
_cell.angle_gamma   90.00
#
_symmetry.space_group_name_H-M   'P 1'
#
loop_
_entity.id
_entity.type
_entity.pdbx_description
1 polymer ?
#
loop_
_entity_poly.entity_id
_entity_poly.type
_entity_poly.pdbx_seq_one_letter_code
_entity_poly.pdbx_strand_id
1 'polypeptide(L)'
;MKPKGKRHAATISRERLLSNEEQSVRVLMRRFARFLDAETTEKLIQSFFSKLMIVPGIILVGVVYIDEKRLIKRIKILQTYCCLGIKTLAGGELYERLREKREKTRERMKASLDLITKNNKSIALTEQQNATISCTNTELQGQQAMCSTGKTKYSLTPLNITYSPGVEQLDHEEKQICSVHRILPDVYLHCKGVMIAESRKCGGKLRLMDARKLCRIDVNKTRKIYNHLVSKKLVQQH
;
A
#
# COMPACT_ATOMS: atom_id res chain seq x y z
N MET A 1 -37.27 -50.61 44.54
CA MET A 1 -38.04 -49.47 43.96
C MET A 1 -37.33 -48.16 44.31
N LYS A 2 -36.70 -47.47 43.36
CA LYS A 2 -36.12 -46.12 43.54
C LYS A 2 -36.79 -45.15 42.56
N PRO A 3 -36.96 -43.87 42.92
CA PRO A 3 -38.12 -43.08 42.50
C PRO A 3 -37.95 -42.46 41.11
N LYS A 4 -38.94 -42.65 40.23
CA LYS A 4 -39.03 -42.03 38.89
C LYS A 4 -39.32 -40.52 38.93
N GLY A 5 -39.61 -39.93 40.09
CA GLY A 5 -40.03 -38.53 40.25
C GLY A 5 -38.96 -37.46 40.05
N LYS A 6 -37.68 -37.72 40.37
CA LYS A 6 -36.62 -36.69 40.29
C LYS A 6 -36.22 -36.33 38.86
N ARG A 7 -36.34 -37.26 37.91
CA ARG A 7 -35.96 -37.02 36.50
C ARG A 7 -37.00 -36.17 35.76
N HIS A 8 -38.30 -36.37 36.01
CA HIS A 8 -39.35 -35.56 35.36
C HIS A 8 -39.38 -34.11 35.87
N ALA A 9 -39.16 -33.88 37.17
CA ALA A 9 -39.10 -32.53 37.73
C ALA A 9 -37.92 -31.71 37.19
N ALA A 10 -36.76 -32.35 36.96
CA ALA A 10 -35.59 -31.72 36.36
C ALA A 10 -35.80 -31.34 34.88
N THR A 11 -36.50 -32.19 34.10
CA THR A 11 -36.83 -31.90 32.70
C THR A 11 -37.80 -30.73 32.57
N ILE A 12 -38.87 -30.71 33.37
CA ILE A 12 -39.88 -29.62 33.34
C ILE A 12 -39.27 -28.28 33.78
N SER A 13 -38.39 -28.30 34.79
CA SER A 13 -37.70 -27.08 35.23
C SER A 13 -36.74 -26.56 34.16
N ARG A 14 -36.07 -27.45 33.44
CA ARG A 14 -35.17 -27.11 32.33
C ARG A 14 -35.92 -26.58 31.10
N GLU A 15 -37.07 -27.15 30.76
CA GLU A 15 -37.93 -26.66 29.68
C GLU A 15 -38.51 -25.27 29.99
N ARG A 16 -38.92 -25.01 31.24
CA ARG A 16 -39.38 -23.66 31.64
C ARG A 16 -38.26 -22.62 31.61
N LEU A 17 -37.04 -23.00 32.00
CA LEU A 17 -35.88 -22.10 31.95
C LEU A 17 -35.51 -21.74 30.50
N LEU A 18 -35.51 -22.74 29.60
CA LEU A 18 -35.29 -22.53 28.16
C LEU A 18 -36.36 -21.59 27.58
N SER A 19 -37.63 -21.76 27.94
CA SER A 19 -38.73 -20.89 27.48
C SER A 19 -38.59 -19.44 27.95
N ASN A 20 -38.15 -19.22 29.19
CA ASN A 20 -37.92 -17.88 29.73
C ASN A 20 -36.73 -17.18 29.07
N GLU A 21 -35.62 -17.91 28.81
CA GLU A 21 -34.47 -17.37 28.09
C GLU A 21 -34.80 -17.02 26.64
N GLU A 22 -35.57 -17.88 25.95
CA GLU A 22 -36.07 -17.60 24.60
C GLU A 22 -36.92 -16.33 24.54
N GLN A 23 -37.81 -16.15 25.51
CA GLN A 23 -38.65 -14.94 25.62
C GLN A 23 -37.79 -13.69 25.85
N SER A 24 -36.76 -13.78 26.69
CA SER A 24 -35.82 -12.68 26.93
C SER A 24 -35.03 -12.31 25.66
N VAL A 25 -34.58 -13.29 24.88
CA VAL A 25 -33.88 -13.05 23.61
C VAL A 25 -34.82 -12.44 22.56
N ARG A 26 -36.09 -12.86 22.49
CA ARG A 26 -37.10 -12.25 21.61
C ARG A 26 -37.33 -10.77 21.95
N VAL A 27 -37.46 -10.45 23.24
CA VAL A 27 -37.60 -9.07 23.71
C VAL A 27 -36.36 -8.24 23.36
N LEU A 28 -35.17 -8.82 23.52
CA LEU A 28 -33.91 -8.17 23.15
C LEU A 28 -33.82 -7.91 21.65
N MET A 29 -34.12 -8.91 20.81
CA MET A 29 -34.13 -8.76 19.35
C MET A 29 -35.13 -7.70 18.88
N ARG A 30 -36.33 -7.65 19.46
CA ARG A 30 -37.34 -6.62 19.17
C ARG A 30 -36.88 -5.22 19.60
N ARG A 31 -36.12 -5.11 20.68
CA ARG A 31 -35.58 -3.82 21.15
C ARG A 31 -34.48 -3.28 20.22
N PHE A 32 -33.71 -4.15 19.57
CA PHE A 32 -32.69 -3.76 18.58
C PHE A 32 -33.26 -3.56 17.17
N ALA A 33 -34.46 -4.08 16.89
CA ALA A 33 -35.14 -4.02 15.62
C ALA A 33 -35.75 -2.65 15.25
N ARG A 34 -35.51 -1.58 16.02
CA ARG A 34 -36.11 -0.24 15.81
C ARG A 34 -35.79 0.44 14.47
N PHE A 35 -34.97 -0.18 13.63
CA PHE A 35 -34.59 0.30 12.29
C PHE A 35 -35.10 -0.60 11.14
N LEU A 36 -35.87 -1.65 11.43
CA LEU A 36 -36.40 -2.61 10.46
C LEU A 36 -37.93 -2.61 10.54
N ASP A 37 -38.61 -2.80 9.40
CA ASP A 37 -40.08 -2.94 9.36
C ASP A 37 -40.55 -4.09 10.25
N ALA A 38 -41.64 -3.87 11.00
CA ALA A 38 -42.14 -4.79 12.01
C ALA A 38 -42.35 -6.22 11.46
N GLU A 39 -42.84 -6.33 10.22
CA GLU A 39 -43.07 -7.62 9.56
C GLU A 39 -41.77 -8.37 9.26
N THR A 40 -40.72 -7.66 8.83
CA THR A 40 -39.41 -8.26 8.54
C THR A 40 -38.73 -8.76 9.81
N THR A 41 -38.93 -8.05 10.92
CA THR A 41 -38.35 -8.39 12.22
C THR A 41 -38.99 -9.64 12.80
N GLU A 42 -40.31 -9.79 12.69
CA GLU A 42 -41.01 -11.00 13.13
C GLU A 42 -40.63 -12.22 12.26
N LYS A 43 -40.51 -12.05 10.93
CA LYS A 43 -40.01 -13.11 10.03
C LYS A 43 -38.57 -13.52 10.36
N LEU A 44 -37.70 -12.56 10.68
CA LEU A 44 -36.32 -12.81 11.08
C LEU A 44 -36.26 -13.54 12.42
N ILE A 45 -37.05 -13.12 13.41
CA ILE A 45 -37.17 -13.79 14.71
C ILE A 45 -37.68 -15.21 14.52
N GLN A 46 -38.76 -15.41 13.75
CA GLN A 46 -39.30 -16.74 13.47
C GLN A 46 -38.29 -17.65 12.74
N SER A 47 -37.57 -17.12 11.74
CA SER A 47 -36.52 -17.87 11.03
C SER A 47 -35.32 -18.19 11.92
N PHE A 48 -34.96 -17.26 12.82
CA PHE A 48 -33.88 -17.44 13.77
C PHE A 48 -34.20 -18.57 14.74
N PHE A 49 -35.35 -18.51 15.42
CA PHE A 49 -35.74 -19.54 16.40
C PHE A 49 -36.07 -20.91 15.76
N SER A 50 -36.63 -20.95 14.55
CA SER A 50 -36.89 -22.22 13.85
C SER A 50 -35.61 -22.95 13.44
N LYS A 51 -34.53 -22.21 13.11
CA LYS A 51 -33.20 -22.77 12.87
C LYS A 51 -32.41 -23.02 14.16
N LEU A 52 -32.74 -22.36 15.27
CA LEU A 52 -32.04 -22.43 16.56
C LEU A 52 -32.32 -23.70 17.37
N MET A 53 -33.50 -24.31 17.22
CA MET A 53 -33.91 -25.52 17.98
C MET A 53 -33.05 -26.76 17.71
N ILE A 54 -32.02 -26.68 16.86
CA ILE A 54 -31.16 -27.81 16.52
C ILE A 54 -29.93 -27.92 17.44
N VAL A 55 -29.43 -26.86 18.12
CA VAL A 55 -28.28 -26.99 19.04
C VAL A 55 -28.27 -25.95 20.19
N PRO A 56 -28.65 -26.31 21.43
CA PRO A 56 -28.90 -25.36 22.53
C PRO A 56 -27.65 -24.83 23.26
N GLY A 57 -26.54 -24.58 22.56
CA GLY A 57 -25.31 -24.10 23.23
C GLY A 57 -24.30 -23.32 22.39
N ILE A 58 -24.41 -23.35 21.04
CA ILE A 58 -23.35 -22.80 20.17
C ILE A 58 -23.71 -21.39 19.64
N ILE A 59 -24.99 -21.01 19.61
CA ILE A 59 -25.43 -19.89 18.78
C ILE A 59 -25.51 -18.54 19.55
N LEU A 60 -25.72 -18.55 20.88
CA LEU A 60 -25.65 -17.32 21.68
C LEU A 60 -24.23 -16.72 21.67
N VAL A 61 -23.21 -17.59 21.72
CA VAL A 61 -21.80 -17.19 21.54
C VAL A 61 -21.57 -16.71 20.11
N GLY A 62 -22.14 -17.39 19.11
CA GLY A 62 -21.99 -17.03 17.69
C GLY A 62 -22.50 -15.63 17.36
N VAL A 63 -23.70 -15.24 17.81
CA VAL A 63 -24.27 -13.92 17.50
C VAL A 63 -23.52 -12.80 18.22
N VAL A 64 -23.24 -12.99 19.52
CA VAL A 64 -22.46 -12.01 20.30
C VAL A 64 -21.05 -11.85 19.72
N TYR A 65 -20.40 -12.95 19.31
CA TYR A 65 -19.07 -12.93 18.70
C TYR A 65 -19.05 -12.24 17.32
N ILE A 66 -20.07 -12.47 16.48
CA ILE A 66 -20.18 -11.81 15.17
C ILE A 66 -20.38 -10.30 15.35
N ASP A 67 -21.23 -9.89 16.29
CA ASP A 67 -21.47 -8.48 16.58
C ASP A 67 -20.23 -7.80 17.19
N GLU A 68 -19.53 -8.47 18.09
CA GLU A 68 -18.27 -7.99 18.67
C GLU A 68 -17.22 -7.79 17.55
N LYS A 69 -17.05 -8.77 16.66
CA LYS A 69 -16.11 -8.65 15.52
C LYS A 69 -16.51 -7.54 14.56
N ARG A 70 -17.81 -7.35 14.28
CA ARG A 70 -18.32 -6.25 13.45
C ARG A 70 -18.03 -4.89 14.11
N LEU A 71 -18.26 -4.79 15.41
CA LEU A 71 -18.05 -3.57 16.18
C LEU A 71 -16.56 -3.20 16.26
N ILE A 72 -15.68 -4.17 16.54
CA ILE A 72 -14.22 -3.96 16.55
C ILE A 72 -13.72 -3.48 15.18
N LYS A 73 -14.20 -4.09 14.08
CA LYS A 73 -13.85 -3.64 12.73
C LYS A 73 -14.31 -2.20 12.49
N ARG A 74 -15.53 -1.86 12.90
CA ARG A 74 -16.07 -0.51 12.75
C ARG A 74 -15.29 0.51 13.56
N ILE A 75 -14.92 0.20 14.80
CA ILE A 75 -14.10 1.08 15.66
C ILE A 75 -12.75 1.36 15.00
N LYS A 76 -12.07 0.33 14.47
CA LYS A 76 -10.78 0.50 13.78
C LYS A 76 -10.88 1.40 12.55
N ILE A 77 -11.94 1.23 11.76
CA ILE A 77 -12.19 2.08 10.58
C ILE A 77 -12.42 3.53 11.02
N LEU A 78 -13.26 3.76 12.03
CA LEU A 78 -13.54 5.10 12.54
C LEU A 78 -12.29 5.76 13.14
N GLN A 79 -11.48 5.01 13.90
CA GLN A 79 -10.19 5.50 14.40
C GLN A 79 -9.25 5.89 13.25
N THR A 80 -9.24 5.10 12.17
CA THR A 80 -8.44 5.42 10.98
C THR A 80 -8.92 6.73 10.34
N TYR A 81 -10.24 6.92 10.21
CA TYR A 81 -10.80 8.19 9.74
C TYR A 81 -10.40 9.37 10.63
N CYS A 82 -10.47 9.20 11.96
CA CYS A 82 -10.03 10.23 12.91
C CYS A 82 -8.54 10.56 12.76
N CYS A 83 -7.66 9.57 12.61
CA CYS A 83 -6.23 9.77 12.38
C CYS A 83 -5.95 10.48 11.05
N LEU A 84 -6.79 10.27 10.04
CA LEU A 84 -6.73 10.95 8.75
C LEU A 84 -7.39 12.35 8.76
N GLY A 85 -7.88 12.81 9.92
CA GLY A 85 -8.53 14.11 10.07
C GLY A 85 -9.97 14.16 9.56
N ILE A 86 -10.57 13.02 9.20
CA ILE A 86 -11.95 12.92 8.73
C ILE A 86 -12.87 12.87 9.95
N LYS A 87 -13.64 13.94 10.16
CA LYS A 87 -14.52 14.11 11.32
C LYS A 87 -15.98 13.74 11.06
N THR A 88 -16.35 13.48 9.80
CA THR A 88 -17.74 13.17 9.40
C THR A 88 -17.85 11.78 8.79
N LEU A 89 -18.97 11.10 9.07
CA LEU A 89 -19.19 9.75 8.54
C LEU A 89 -19.31 9.75 7.00
N ALA A 90 -20.03 10.73 6.45
CA ALA A 90 -20.13 10.94 5.01
C ALA A 90 -18.76 11.19 4.36
N GLY A 91 -17.86 11.90 5.05
CA GLY A 91 -16.47 12.10 4.62
C GLY A 91 -15.70 10.78 4.58
N GLY A 92 -15.93 9.88 5.55
CA GLY A 92 -15.35 8.55 5.59
C GLY A 92 -15.83 7.67 4.42
N GLU A 93 -17.13 7.71 4.10
CA GLU A 93 -17.67 6.98 2.95
C GLU A 93 -17.14 7.50 1.61
N LEU A 94 -16.99 8.81 1.47
CA LEU A 94 -16.37 9.42 0.29
C LEU A 94 -14.90 9.02 0.18
N TYR A 95 -14.17 9.00 1.31
CA TYR A 95 -12.79 8.55 1.36
C TYR A 95 -12.64 7.11 0.85
N GLU A 96 -13.48 6.18 1.30
CA GLU A 96 -13.43 4.78 0.85
C GLU A 96 -13.77 4.67 -0.64
N ARG A 97 -14.81 5.34 -1.13
CA ARG A 97 -15.17 5.34 -2.57
C ARG A 97 -14.02 5.86 -3.44
N LEU A 98 -13.38 6.95 -3.02
CA LEU A 98 -12.25 7.52 -3.75
C LEU A 98 -11.00 6.63 -3.67
N ARG A 99 -10.75 6.02 -2.50
CA ARG A 99 -9.65 5.07 -2.28
C ARG A 99 -9.81 3.85 -3.18
N GLU A 100 -11.00 3.26 -3.23
CA GLU A 100 -11.32 2.11 -4.07
C GLU A 100 -11.17 2.44 -5.57
N LYS A 101 -11.60 3.64 -6.00
CA LYS A 101 -11.40 4.09 -7.38
C LYS A 101 -9.91 4.20 -7.74
N ARG A 102 -9.07 4.74 -6.82
CA ARG A 102 -7.62 4.80 -7.01
C ARG A 102 -6.99 3.41 -7.04
N GLU A 103 -7.45 2.50 -6.18
CA GLU A 103 -6.97 1.12 -6.12
C GLU A 103 -7.30 0.36 -7.40
N LYS A 104 -8.54 0.43 -7.88
CA LYS A 104 -8.95 -0.16 -9.17
C LYS A 104 -8.11 0.35 -10.34
N THR A 105 -7.82 1.65 -10.40
CA THR A 105 -6.95 2.20 -11.44
C THR A 105 -5.53 1.66 -11.32
N ARG A 106 -4.98 1.59 -10.10
CA ARG A 106 -3.65 1.02 -9.83
C ARG A 106 -3.58 -0.46 -10.21
N GLU A 107 -4.63 -1.23 -9.92
CA GLU A 107 -4.73 -2.65 -10.30
C GLU A 107 -4.80 -2.83 -11.80
N ARG A 108 -5.59 -2.03 -12.53
CA ARG A 108 -5.61 -2.06 -14.01
C ARG A 108 -4.25 -1.72 -14.61
N MET A 109 -3.58 -0.70 -14.08
CA MET A 109 -2.21 -0.34 -14.50
C MET A 109 -1.22 -1.48 -14.22
N LYS A 110 -1.31 -2.10 -13.05
CA LYS A 110 -0.48 -3.25 -12.68
C LYS A 110 -0.74 -4.46 -13.58
N ALA A 111 -2.00 -4.79 -13.84
CA ALA A 111 -2.39 -5.89 -14.73
C ALA A 111 -1.93 -5.64 -16.17
N SER A 112 -2.02 -4.40 -16.66
CA SER A 112 -1.49 -4.00 -17.96
C SER A 112 0.03 -4.17 -18.03
N LEU A 113 0.76 -3.75 -16.98
CA LEU A 113 2.21 -3.94 -16.89
C LEU A 113 2.61 -5.43 -16.83
N ASP A 114 1.85 -6.24 -16.09
CA ASP A 114 2.07 -7.69 -16.00
C ASP A 114 1.83 -8.38 -17.36
N LEU A 115 0.83 -7.94 -18.13
CA LEU A 115 0.57 -8.44 -19.48
C LEU A 115 1.72 -8.11 -20.44
N ILE A 116 2.20 -6.86 -20.43
CA ILE A 116 3.36 -6.42 -21.24
C ILE A 116 4.60 -7.24 -20.87
N THR A 117 4.83 -7.47 -19.58
CA THR A 117 5.97 -8.26 -19.09
C THR A 117 5.89 -9.72 -19.53
N LYS A 118 4.71 -10.33 -19.52
CA LYS A 118 4.51 -11.70 -20.01
C LYS A 118 4.72 -11.79 -21.52
N ASN A 119 4.20 -10.84 -22.28
CA ASN A 119 4.35 -10.80 -23.74
C ASN A 119 5.83 -10.65 -24.16
N ASN A 120 6.61 -9.83 -23.45
CA ASN A 120 8.04 -9.68 -23.70
C ASN A 120 8.83 -10.95 -23.36
N LYS A 121 8.38 -11.75 -22.38
CA LYS A 121 8.99 -13.06 -22.07
C LYS A 121 8.69 -14.11 -23.14
N SER A 122 7.49 -14.11 -23.73
CA SER A 122 7.18 -15.00 -24.85
C SER A 122 7.96 -14.61 -26.11
N ILE A 123 8.13 -13.32 -26.40
CA ILE A 123 8.96 -12.84 -27.52
C ILE A 123 10.42 -13.27 -27.35
N ALA A 124 10.98 -13.15 -26.14
CA ALA A 124 12.35 -13.59 -25.83
C ALA A 124 12.54 -15.13 -25.96
N LEU A 125 11.48 -15.93 -25.76
CA LEU A 125 11.53 -17.37 -25.94
C LEU A 125 11.41 -17.79 -27.42
N THR A 126 10.69 -17.02 -28.24
CA THR A 126 10.58 -17.28 -29.69
C THR A 126 11.84 -16.86 -30.46
N GLU A 127 12.57 -15.84 -30.00
CA GLU A 127 13.84 -15.39 -30.62
C GLU A 127 15.01 -16.38 -30.42
N GLN A 128 14.93 -17.26 -29.43
CA GLN A 128 15.99 -18.27 -29.19
C GLN A 128 15.93 -19.46 -30.17
N GLN A 129 14.82 -19.67 -30.89
CA GLN A 129 14.69 -20.76 -31.88
C GLN A 129 15.11 -20.37 -33.30
N ASN A 130 15.21 -19.08 -33.62
CA ASN A 130 15.58 -18.61 -34.96
C ASN A 130 17.08 -18.27 -35.12
N ALA A 131 17.89 -18.41 -34.07
CA ALA A 131 19.32 -18.02 -34.07
C ALA A 131 20.31 -19.15 -34.42
N THR A 132 19.84 -20.30 -34.93
CA THR A 132 20.71 -21.44 -35.30
C THR A 132 20.96 -21.57 -36.81
N ILE A 133 20.38 -20.71 -37.66
CA ILE A 133 20.62 -20.73 -39.11
C ILE A 133 21.12 -19.36 -39.54
N SER A 134 22.45 -19.20 -39.59
CA SER A 134 23.19 -18.61 -40.71
C SER A 134 24.48 -17.97 -40.22
N CYS A 135 25.58 -18.67 -40.47
CA CYS A 135 26.94 -18.15 -40.38
C CYS A 135 27.33 -17.47 -41.71
N THR A 136 28.41 -16.68 -41.67
CA THR A 136 29.35 -16.32 -42.75
C THR A 136 29.25 -14.94 -43.44
N ASN A 137 30.31 -14.15 -43.16
CA ASN A 137 31.11 -13.30 -44.08
C ASN A 137 30.68 -11.88 -44.51
N THR A 138 31.70 -10.99 -44.36
CA THR A 138 32.14 -9.84 -45.19
C THR A 138 31.43 -8.46 -45.13
N GLU A 139 32.16 -7.54 -44.48
CA GLU A 139 32.58 -6.18 -44.89
C GLU A 139 31.70 -5.24 -45.77
N LEU A 140 31.51 -4.05 -45.17
CA LEU A 140 31.44 -2.68 -45.71
C LEU A 140 30.12 -2.09 -46.28
N GLN A 141 29.67 -1.08 -45.50
CA GLN A 141 29.08 0.21 -45.87
C GLN A 141 27.58 0.30 -46.21
N GLY A 142 26.86 1.04 -45.36
CA GLY A 142 25.63 1.75 -45.73
C GLY A 142 24.40 1.47 -44.87
N GLN A 143 23.98 2.50 -44.13
CA GLN A 143 22.59 2.74 -43.68
C GLN A 143 22.00 1.90 -42.52
N GLN A 144 21.60 2.65 -41.49
CA GLN A 144 20.47 2.44 -40.55
C GLN A 144 20.11 1.00 -40.14
N ALA A 145 20.37 0.63 -38.87
CA ALA A 145 19.32 0.32 -37.89
C ALA A 145 19.93 -0.16 -36.56
N MET A 146 19.30 0.31 -35.48
CA MET A 146 19.14 -0.26 -34.14
C MET A 146 19.60 -1.72 -33.93
N CYS A 147 20.40 -1.95 -32.87
CA CYS A 147 20.22 -3.07 -31.93
C CYS A 147 21.29 -2.98 -30.83
N SER A 148 20.95 -2.35 -29.71
CA SER A 148 21.71 -2.52 -28.46
C SER A 148 20.92 -3.43 -27.54
N THR A 149 21.52 -4.59 -27.27
CA THR A 149 21.23 -5.54 -26.19
C THR A 149 20.34 -4.96 -25.09
N GLY A 150 19.03 -5.25 -25.20
CA GLY A 150 17.96 -4.64 -24.41
C GLY A 150 17.94 -5.13 -22.96
N LYS A 151 18.82 -4.58 -22.12
CA LYS A 151 18.43 -4.32 -20.72
C LYS A 151 17.46 -3.17 -20.78
N THR A 152 16.16 -3.46 -20.68
CA THR A 152 15.09 -2.46 -20.64
C THR A 152 15.30 -1.52 -19.45
N LYS A 153 16.09 -0.47 -19.66
CA LYS A 153 16.07 0.73 -18.85
C LYS A 153 14.66 1.28 -19.03
N TYR A 154 13.80 1.05 -18.05
CA TYR A 154 12.68 1.95 -17.81
C TYR A 154 13.28 3.35 -17.87
N SER A 155 12.98 4.10 -18.93
CA SER A 155 13.38 5.48 -19.07
C SER A 155 12.76 6.20 -17.88
N LEU A 156 13.55 6.41 -16.83
CA LEU A 156 13.10 7.12 -15.64
C LEU A 156 12.86 8.54 -16.10
N THR A 157 11.59 8.88 -16.29
CA THR A 157 11.19 10.25 -16.61
C THR A 157 11.89 11.19 -15.62
N PRO A 158 12.57 12.24 -16.11
CA PRO A 158 13.26 13.19 -15.25
C PRO A 158 12.31 13.74 -14.18
N LEU A 159 12.81 13.93 -12.97
CA LEU A 159 11.98 14.44 -11.88
C LEU A 159 11.60 15.89 -12.19
N ASN A 160 10.31 16.18 -12.30
CA ASN A 160 9.83 17.54 -12.42
C ASN A 160 10.04 18.27 -11.09
N ILE A 161 11.05 19.13 -11.03
CA ILE A 161 11.44 19.90 -9.83
C ILE A 161 10.76 21.28 -9.77
N THR A 162 9.98 21.68 -10.77
CA THR A 162 9.49 23.07 -10.96
C THR A 162 8.71 23.63 -9.78
N TYR A 163 8.01 22.79 -9.01
CA TYR A 163 7.18 23.21 -7.87
C TYR A 163 7.79 22.93 -6.49
N SER A 164 9.08 22.56 -6.43
CA SER A 164 9.72 22.24 -5.15
C SER A 164 10.34 23.47 -4.48
N PRO A 165 10.30 23.56 -3.14
CA PRO A 165 10.91 24.67 -2.41
C PRO A 165 12.43 24.67 -2.61
N GLY A 166 13.02 25.86 -2.80
CA GLY A 166 14.48 26.02 -2.96
C GLY A 166 15.01 25.91 -4.40
N VAL A 167 14.15 25.68 -5.40
CA VAL A 167 14.55 25.61 -6.82
C VAL A 167 15.14 26.93 -7.31
N GLU A 168 14.72 28.06 -6.77
CA GLU A 168 15.20 29.39 -7.14
C GLU A 168 16.67 29.61 -6.78
N GLN A 169 17.18 28.90 -5.77
CA GLN A 169 18.57 28.98 -5.32
C GLN A 169 19.51 28.06 -6.11
N LEU A 170 18.96 27.22 -6.99
CA LEU A 170 19.72 26.31 -7.83
C LEU A 170 20.04 26.96 -9.18
N ASP A 171 21.27 26.79 -9.62
CA ASP A 171 21.70 27.16 -10.97
C ASP A 171 21.14 26.19 -12.03
N HIS A 172 21.18 26.55 -13.32
CA HIS A 172 20.61 25.72 -14.40
C HIS A 172 21.24 24.31 -14.42
N GLU A 173 22.55 24.21 -14.23
CA GLU A 173 23.25 22.93 -14.15
C GLU A 173 22.83 22.10 -12.92
N GLU A 174 22.60 22.76 -11.78
CA GLU A 174 22.18 22.10 -10.55
C GLU A 174 20.73 21.58 -10.66
N LYS A 175 19.87 22.34 -11.34
CA LYS A 175 18.50 21.92 -11.69
C LYS A 175 18.52 20.67 -12.57
N GLN A 176 19.41 20.59 -13.56
CA GLN A 176 19.58 19.40 -14.40
C GLN A 176 20.01 18.19 -13.58
N ILE A 177 20.99 18.36 -12.68
CA ILE A 177 21.45 17.29 -11.79
C ILE A 177 20.29 16.78 -10.91
N CYS A 178 19.51 17.69 -10.32
CA CYS A 178 18.37 17.33 -9.49
C CYS A 178 17.27 16.59 -10.28
N SER A 179 16.99 17.04 -11.50
CA SER A 179 16.00 16.43 -12.40
C SER A 179 16.43 15.03 -12.86
N VAL A 180 17.65 14.90 -13.41
CA VAL A 180 18.18 13.64 -13.96
C VAL A 180 18.42 12.60 -12.85
N HIS A 181 18.97 13.02 -11.72
CA HIS A 181 19.28 12.11 -10.60
C HIS A 181 18.15 11.98 -9.57
N ARG A 182 17.01 12.62 -9.82
CA ARG A 182 15.82 12.58 -8.96
C ARG A 182 16.18 12.92 -7.51
N ILE A 183 16.87 14.04 -7.34
CA ILE A 183 17.26 14.62 -6.05
C ILE A 183 16.32 15.80 -5.81
N LEU A 184 15.73 15.89 -4.62
CA LEU A 184 14.94 17.06 -4.24
C LEU A 184 15.89 18.26 -4.05
N PRO A 185 15.54 19.46 -4.54
CA PRO A 185 16.35 20.67 -4.37
C PRO A 185 16.77 20.96 -2.93
N ASP A 186 15.87 20.81 -1.96
CA ASP A 186 16.15 20.98 -0.53
C ASP A 186 17.29 20.04 -0.06
N VAL A 187 17.21 18.76 -0.44
CA VAL A 187 18.23 17.76 -0.11
C VAL A 187 19.56 18.07 -0.80
N TYR A 188 19.52 18.55 -2.05
CA TYR A 188 20.72 18.95 -2.77
C TYR A 188 21.41 20.13 -2.08
N LEU A 189 20.67 21.17 -1.69
CA LEU A 189 21.19 22.35 -1.01
C LEU A 189 21.81 21.97 0.34
N HIS A 190 21.15 21.11 1.10
CA HIS A 190 21.70 20.59 2.35
C HIS A 190 23.03 19.87 2.13
N CYS A 191 23.08 18.93 1.18
CA CYS A 191 24.31 18.19 0.87
C CYS A 191 25.44 19.11 0.39
N LYS A 192 25.12 20.08 -0.48
CA LYS A 192 26.07 21.09 -0.97
C LYS A 192 26.66 21.90 0.18
N GLY A 193 25.83 22.38 1.11
CA GLY A 193 26.27 23.14 2.27
C GLY A 193 27.23 22.34 3.17
N VAL A 194 26.86 21.10 3.50
CA VAL A 194 27.68 20.21 4.34
C VAL A 194 29.03 19.92 3.68
N MET A 195 29.04 19.59 2.38
CA MET A 195 30.27 19.25 1.66
C MET A 195 31.23 20.45 1.55
N ILE A 196 30.70 21.67 1.32
CA ILE A 196 31.52 22.89 1.27
C ILE A 196 32.06 23.22 2.67
N ALA A 197 31.23 23.11 3.72
CA ALA A 197 31.65 23.37 5.09
C ALA A 197 32.78 22.43 5.53
N GLU A 198 32.66 21.14 5.25
CA GLU A 198 33.70 20.15 5.58
C GLU A 198 34.96 20.32 4.72
N SER A 199 34.81 20.65 3.44
CA SER A 199 35.95 21.00 2.59
C SER A 199 36.74 22.19 3.15
N ARG A 200 36.05 23.23 3.64
CA ARG A 200 36.70 24.40 4.26
C ARG A 200 37.49 24.04 5.51
N LYS A 201 37.00 23.10 6.34
CA LYS A 201 37.72 22.62 7.54
C LYS A 201 39.01 21.88 7.18
N CYS A 202 39.00 21.13 6.07
CA CYS A 202 40.11 20.31 5.61
C CYS A 202 41.05 21.02 4.60
N GLY A 203 41.08 22.36 4.62
CA GLY A 203 41.98 23.15 3.76
C GLY A 203 41.58 23.14 2.28
N GLY A 204 40.27 23.03 1.99
CA GLY A 204 39.71 23.02 0.64
C GLY A 204 39.65 21.63 -0.02
N LYS A 205 40.12 20.59 0.67
CA LYS A 205 40.16 19.21 0.15
C LYS A 205 39.08 18.35 0.81
N LEU A 206 38.36 17.57 0.02
CA LEU A 206 37.39 16.59 0.54
C LEU A 206 37.49 15.30 -0.27
N ARG A 207 37.65 14.15 0.42
CA ARG A 207 37.61 12.86 -0.26
C ARG A 207 36.17 12.45 -0.53
N LEU A 208 35.94 11.80 -1.66
CA LEU A 208 34.63 11.27 -2.03
C LEU A 208 34.07 10.26 -1.00
N MET A 209 34.93 9.51 -0.30
CA MET A 209 34.50 8.63 0.79
C MET A 209 33.92 9.42 1.97
N ASP A 210 34.53 10.53 2.33
CA ASP A 210 34.09 11.36 3.44
C ASP A 210 32.80 12.09 3.06
N ALA A 211 32.69 12.59 1.82
CA ALA A 211 31.45 13.12 1.27
C ALA A 211 30.25 12.15 1.38
N ARG A 212 30.46 10.85 1.16
CA ARG A 212 29.40 9.82 1.32
C ARG A 212 28.96 9.61 2.76
N LYS A 213 29.85 9.79 3.73
CA LYS A 213 29.51 9.68 5.16
C LYS A 213 28.71 10.89 5.64
N LEU A 214 29.00 12.05 5.06
CA LEU A 214 28.40 13.33 5.44
C LEU A 214 26.96 13.47 4.92
N CYS A 215 26.69 13.00 3.70
CA CYS A 215 25.38 13.13 3.08
C CYS A 215 24.50 11.90 3.38
N ARG A 216 23.33 12.09 4.00
CA ARG A 216 22.34 11.02 4.28
C ARG A 216 21.53 10.59 3.04
N ILE A 217 22.19 10.47 1.88
CA ILE A 217 21.57 10.08 0.61
C ILE A 217 22.35 8.94 -0.07
N ASP A 218 21.77 8.36 -1.11
CA ASP A 218 22.38 7.29 -1.90
C ASP A 218 23.79 7.66 -2.41
N VAL A 219 24.72 6.72 -2.27
CA VAL A 219 26.15 6.89 -2.60
C VAL A 219 26.42 7.29 -4.06
N ASN A 220 25.54 6.91 -4.99
CA ASN A 220 25.67 7.27 -6.41
C ASN A 220 25.21 8.71 -6.66
N LYS A 221 24.16 9.15 -5.97
CA LYS A 221 23.70 10.54 -6.00
C LYS A 221 24.75 11.47 -5.41
N THR A 222 25.33 11.11 -4.25
CA THR A 222 26.42 11.88 -3.63
C THR A 222 27.62 12.03 -4.56
N ARG A 223 27.99 10.98 -5.31
CA ARG A 223 29.07 11.06 -6.30
C ARG A 223 28.77 12.10 -7.39
N LYS A 224 27.53 12.20 -7.86
CA LYS A 224 27.15 13.18 -8.89
C LYS A 224 27.21 14.61 -8.37
N ILE A 225 26.75 14.85 -7.15
CA ILE A 225 26.86 16.15 -6.47
C ILE A 225 28.34 16.51 -6.26
N TYR A 226 29.15 15.57 -5.74
CA TYR A 226 30.58 15.76 -5.52
C TYR A 226 31.30 16.17 -6.81
N ASN A 227 31.09 15.43 -7.90
CA ASN A 227 31.73 15.72 -9.18
C ASN A 227 31.38 17.12 -9.71
N HIS A 228 30.13 17.57 -9.53
CA HIS A 228 29.73 18.92 -9.89
C HIS A 228 30.44 19.99 -9.05
N LEU A 229 30.54 19.79 -7.73
CA LEU A 229 31.23 20.72 -6.83
C LEU A 229 32.73 20.81 -7.12
N VAL A 230 33.35 19.70 -7.49
CA VAL A 230 34.75 19.67 -7.95
C VAL A 230 34.90 20.41 -9.28
N SER A 231 33.98 20.19 -10.23
CA SER A 231 33.99 20.89 -11.52
C SER A 231 33.85 22.41 -11.36
N LYS A 232 33.05 22.87 -10.39
CA LYS A 232 32.90 24.30 -10.05
C LYS A 232 34.02 24.85 -9.15
N LYS A 233 35.07 24.05 -8.87
CA LYS A 233 36.21 24.41 -7.99
C LYS A 233 35.81 24.82 -6.56
N LEU A 234 34.63 24.43 -6.10
CA LEU A 234 34.16 24.68 -4.74
C LEU A 234 34.75 23.69 -3.73
N VAL A 235 35.17 22.53 -4.23
CA VAL A 235 35.81 21.45 -3.47
C VAL A 235 36.98 20.94 -4.30
N GLN A 236 38.14 20.75 -3.68
CA GLN A 236 39.28 20.12 -4.33
C GLN A 236 39.30 18.63 -4.02
N GLN A 237 39.58 17.83 -5.04
CA GLN A 237 39.84 16.42 -4.87
C GLN A 237 41.22 16.25 -4.23
N HIS A 238 41.27 15.49 -3.14
CA HIS A 238 42.53 15.00 -2.58
C HIS A 238 43.04 13.80 -3.38
#